data_AF-A0A3D5B3H2-F1
#
_entry.id   AF-A0A3D5B3H2-F1
#
_cell.length_a   1.000
_cell.length_b   1.000
_cell.length_c   1.000
_cell.angle_alpha   90.00
_cell.angle_beta   90.00
_cell.angle_gamma   90.00
#
_symmetry.space_group_name_H-M   'P 1'
#
loop_
_entity.id
_entity.type
_entity.pdbx_description
1 polymer ?
#
loop_
_entity_poly.entity_id
_entity_poly.type
_entity_poly.pdbx_seq_one_letter_code
_entity_poly.pdbx_strand_id
1 'polypeptide(L)' 'MPIIIPKALPAYTVLSEENIFVMGDARASTQDIRPIELAIVNLMPTKIETETQLLRLVSNSPL' A
#
# COMPACT_ATOMS: atom_id res chain seq x y z
N MET A 1 6.88 -4.51 -5.43
CA MET A 1 5.78 -5.50 -5.37
C MET A 1 4.44 -4.80 -5.33
N PRO A 2 3.33 -5.44 -5.76
CA PRO A 2 2.00 -4.86 -5.57
C PRO A 2 1.65 -4.78 -4.09
N ILE A 3 1.27 -3.61 -3.60
CA ILE A 3 0.71 -3.46 -2.25
C ILE A 3 -0.81 -3.57 -2.34
N ILE A 4 -1.40 -4.35 -1.43
CA ILE A 4 -2.84 -4.46 -1.30
C ILE A 4 -3.34 -3.41 -0.30
N ILE A 5 -4.09 -2.42 -0.77
CA ILE A 5 -4.69 -1.39 0.10
C ILE A 5 -6.12 -1.05 -0.33
N PRO A 6 -6.98 -0.58 0.60
CA PRO A 6 -8.33 -0.14 0.27
C PRO A 6 -8.32 1.04 -0.71
N LYS A 7 -9.19 1.01 -1.72
CA LYS A 7 -9.36 2.14 -2.67
C LYS A 7 -9.82 3.45 -2.01
N ALA A 8 -10.45 3.35 -0.84
CA ALA A 8 -10.91 4.49 -0.07
C ALA A 8 -9.77 5.21 0.68
N LEU A 9 -8.57 4.62 0.74
CA LEU A 9 -7.44 5.20 1.45
C LEU A 9 -6.80 6.30 0.58
N PRO A 10 -6.59 7.53 1.09
CA PRO A 10 -6.06 8.64 0.28
C PRO A 10 -4.69 8.37 -0.36
N ALA A 11 -3.87 7.51 0.25
CA ALA A 11 -2.60 7.09 -0.32
C ALA A 11 -2.75 6.29 -1.62
N TYR A 12 -3.93 5.72 -1.91
CA TYR A 12 -4.16 4.93 -3.13
C TYR A 12 -3.93 5.75 -4.39
N THR A 13 -4.50 6.96 -4.48
CA THR A 13 -4.34 7.82 -5.66
C THR A 13 -2.92 8.33 -5.78
N VAL A 14 -2.32 8.77 -4.66
CA VAL A 14 -0.96 9.31 -4.64
C VAL A 14 0.06 8.25 -5.06
N LEU A 15 -0.02 7.03 -4.53
CA LEU A 15 0.88 5.94 -4.89
C LEU A 15 0.67 5.50 -6.35
N SER A 16 -0.59 5.48 -6.81
CA SER A 16 -0.89 5.14 -8.21
C SER A 16 -0.33 6.17 -9.20
N GLU A 17 -0.32 7.45 -8.85
CA GLU A 17 0.31 8.52 -9.66
C GLU A 17 1.84 8.39 -9.68
N GLU A 18 2.44 7.88 -8.61
CA GLU A 18 3.89 7.66 -8.49
C GLU A 18 4.40 6.39 -9.19
N ASN A 19 3.56 5.75 -10.02
CA ASN A 19 3.84 4.45 -10.65
C ASN A 19 4.12 3.33 -9.64
N ILE A 20 3.68 3.48 -8.39
CA ILE A 20 3.74 2.42 -7.40
C ILE A 20 2.53 1.51 -7.63
N PHE A 21 2.82 0.22 -7.84
CA PHE A 21 1.76 -0.76 -8.06
C PHE A 21 0.95 -0.96 -6.78
N VAL A 22 -0.22 -0.34 -6.74
CA VAL A 22 -1.26 -0.55 -5.71
C VAL A 22 -2.39 -1.39 -6.30
N MET A 23 -2.86 -2.36 -5.52
CA MET A 23 -3.86 -3.33 -5.92
C MET A 23 -5.00 -3.35 -4.91
N GLY A 24 -6.22 -3.52 -5.38
CA GLY A 24 -7.38 -3.78 -4.51
C GLY A 24 -7.50 -5.28 -4.20
N ASP A 25 -8.16 -5.61 -3.08
CA ASP A 25 -8.31 -6.99 -2.59
C ASP A 25 -8.80 -7.99 -3.65
N ALA A 26 -9.81 -7.60 -4.44
CA ALA A 26 -10.40 -8.46 -5.47
C ALA A 26 -9.44 -8.85 -6.60
N ARG A 27 -8.40 -8.04 -6.85
CA ARG A 27 -7.38 -8.36 -7.86
C ARG A 27 -6.24 -9.17 -7.25
N ALA A 28 -5.92 -8.92 -5.98
CA ALA A 28 -4.91 -9.68 -5.25
C ALA A 28 -5.29 -11.17 -5.11
N SER A 29 -6.57 -11.47 -4.89
CA SER A 29 -7.08 -12.85 -4.79
C SER A 29 -6.91 -13.69 -6.06
N THR A 30 -6.67 -13.05 -7.21
CA THR A 30 -6.50 -13.74 -8.50
C THR A 30 -5.06 -14.07 -8.85
N GLN A 31 -4.07 -13.48 -8.16
CA GLN A 31 -2.67 -13.55 -8.57
C GLN A 31 -1.92 -14.79 -8.04
N ASP A 32 -2.54 -15.59 -7.18
CA ASP A 32 -1.92 -16.76 -6.54
C ASP A 32 -0.53 -16.43 -5.93
N ILE A 33 -0.43 -15.25 -5.30
CA ILE A 33 0.74 -14.80 -4.55
C ILE A 33 0.38 -14.85 -3.07
N ARG A 34 1.22 -15.47 -2.24
CA ARG A 34 1.05 -15.48 -0.79
C ARG A 34 1.23 -14.04 -0.25
N PRO A 35 0.18 -13.39 0.28
CA PRO A 35 0.31 -12.05 0.83
C PRO A 35 1.07 -12.08 2.16
N ILE A 36 1.80 -11.00 2.44
CA ILE A 36 2.37 -10.74 3.76
C ILE A 36 1.42 -9.78 4.47
N GLU A 37 0.94 -10.16 5.65
CA GLU A 37 0.11 -9.30 6.48
C GLU A 37 1.01 -8.33 7.28
N LEU A 38 0.84 -7.03 7.05
CA LEU A 38 1.60 -5.97 7.72
C LEU A 38 0.66 -5.08 8.52
N ALA A 39 0.87 -5.00 9.84
CA ALA A 39 0.16 -4.06 10.70
C ALA A 39 1.03 -2.81 10.95
N ILE A 40 0.46 -1.63 10.73
CA ILE A 40 1.12 -0.33 10.98
C ILE A 40 0.30 0.44 12.00
N VAL A 41 0.90 0.77 13.15
CA VAL A 41 0.31 1.67 14.14
C VAL A 41 0.87 3.07 13.91
N ASN A 42 0.15 3.87 13.13
CA ASN A 42 0.54 5.24 12.85
C ASN A 42 0.12 6.18 14.00
N LEU A 43 1.07 6.72 14.76
CA LEU A 43 0.83 7.70 15.83
C LEU A 43 1.09 9.15 15.42
N MET A 44 1.47 9.41 14.17
CA MET A 44 1.79 10.75 13.70
C MET A 44 0.55 11.66 13.64
N PRO A 45 0.70 12.98 13.84
CA PRO A 45 -0.39 13.94 13.64
C PRO A 45 -0.80 14.04 12.16
N THR A 46 0.16 13.89 11.24
CA THR A 46 -0.06 13.88 9.79
C THR A 46 -0.27 12.45 9.27
N LYS A 47 -1.47 11.88 9.54
CA LYS A 47 -1.80 10.48 9.22
C LYS A 47 -1.57 10.13 7.75
N ILE A 48 -2.20 10.89 6.84
CA ILE A 48 -2.21 10.62 5.39
C ILE A 48 -0.80 10.68 4.80
N GLU A 49 -0.03 11.70 5.18
CA GLU A 49 1.33 11.90 4.69
C GLU A 49 2.23 10.75 5.15
N THR A 50 2.14 10.38 6.43
CA THR A 50 2.95 9.31 7.02
C THR A 50 2.60 7.94 6.42
N GLU A 51 1.31 7.66 6.20
CA GLU A 51 0.85 6.44 5.54
C GLU A 51 1.42 6.33 4.12
N THR A 52 1.35 7.42 3.35
CA THR A 52 1.89 7.45 1.98
C THR A 52 3.40 7.20 1.96
N GLN A 53 4.13 7.83 2.88
CA GLN A 53 5.59 7.65 3.01
C GLN A 53 5.96 6.21 3.39
N LEU A 54 5.26 5.62 4.36
CA LEU A 54 5.50 4.24 4.80
C LEU A 54 5.20 3.25 3.69
N LEU A 55 4.05 3.37 3.03
CA LEU A 55 3.65 2.49 1.93
C LEU A 55 4.63 2.59 0.74
N ARG A 56 5.13 3.80 0.43
CA ARG A 56 6.17 4.00 -0.60
C ARG A 56 7.45 3.23 -0.31
N LEU A 57 7.87 3.17 0.95
CA LEU A 57 9.06 2.40 1.35
C LEU A 57 8.81 0.90 1.24
N VAL A 58 7.64 0.44 1.67
CA VAL A 58 7.26 -0.98 1.61
C VAL A 58 7.15 -1.47 0.15
N SER A 59 6.67 -0.63 -0.79
CA SER A 59 6.51 -1.03 -2.20
C SER A 59 7.82 -1.29 -2.93
N ASN A 60 8.88 -0.58 -2.51
CA ASN A 60 10.21 -0.62 -3.12
C ASN A 60 11.12 -1.72 -2.56
N SER A 61 10.61 -2.56 -1.66
CA SER A 61 11.35 -3.72 -1.15
C SER A 61 11.02 -5.00 -1.95
N PRO A 62 12.00 -5.85 -2.28
CA PRO A 62 11.82 -7.15 -2.93
C PRO A 62 11.54 -8.31 -1.93
N LEU A 63 11.01 -8.03 -0.74
CA LEU A 63 10.75 -9.03 0.33
C LEU A 63 9.77 -10.14 -0.04
#